data_AF-A0A9Q8Z042-F1
#
_entry.id   AF-A0A9Q8Z042-F1
#
_cell.length_a   1.000
_cell.length_b   1.000
_cell.length_c   1.000
_cell.angle_alpha   90.00
_cell.angle_beta   90.00
_cell.angle_gamma   90.00
#
_symmetry.space_group_name_H-M   'P 1'
#
loop_
_entity.id
_entity.type
_entity.pdbx_description
1 polymer ?
#
loop_
_entity_poly.entity_id
_entity_poly.type
_entity_poly.pdbx_seq_one_letter_code
_entity_poly.pdbx_strand_id
1 'polypeptide(L)' 'MKFSIVATILSMAAFAVAAPIANEDISARQNHGMCVKSDETGTVTQIPDC' A
#
# COMPACT_ATOMS: atom_id res chain seq x y z
N MET A 1 -7.90 -1.51 34.34
CA MET A 1 -9.07 -1.15 33.50
C MET A 1 -8.82 0.08 32.64
N LYS A 2 -8.60 1.28 33.21
CA LYS A 2 -8.36 2.51 32.41
C LYS A 2 -7.14 2.43 31.49
N PHE A 3 -6.02 1.88 31.98
CA PHE A 3 -4.80 1.71 31.19
C PHE A 3 -4.98 0.79 29.97
N SER A 4 -5.73 -0.30 30.15
CA SER A 4 -6.03 -1.26 29.08
C SER A 4 -6.78 -0.58 27.93
N ILE A 5 -7.77 0.26 28.23
CA ILE A 5 -8.54 1.00 27.22
C ILE A 5 -7.63 1.95 26.42
N VAL A 6 -6.73 2.67 27.11
CA VAL A 6 -5.77 3.57 26.44
C VAL A 6 -4.84 2.80 25.50
N ALA A 7 -4.35 1.64 25.94
CA ALA A 7 -3.49 0.79 25.11
C ALA A 7 -4.21 0.25 23.88
N THR A 8 -5.48 -0.13 24.00
CA THR A 8 -6.29 -0.59 22.87
C THR A 8 -6.48 0.52 21.84
N ILE A 9 -6.84 1.73 22.28
CA ILE A 9 -7.04 2.87 21.38
C ILE A 9 -5.72 3.25 20.67
N LEU A 10 -4.62 3.29 21.41
CA LEU A 10 -3.31 3.61 20.85
C LEU A 10 -2.85 2.56 19.82
N SER A 11 -3.10 1.27 20.10
CA SER A 11 -2.78 0.18 19.17
C SER A 11 -3.61 0.27 17.89
N MET A 12 -4.92 0.56 17.98
CA MET A 12 -5.76 0.75 16.79
C MET A 12 -5.35 1.99 15.98
N ALA A 13 -4.95 3.08 16.65
CA ALA A 13 -4.44 4.26 15.97
C ALA A 13 -3.14 3.99 15.20
N ALA A 14 -2.23 3.16 15.75
CA ALA A 14 -1.00 2.78 15.07
C ALA A 14 -1.26 2.03 13.75
N PHE A 15 -2.23 1.10 13.73
CA PHE A 15 -2.61 0.40 12.50
C PHE A 15 -3.30 1.30 11.49
N ALA A 16 -4.07 2.30 11.94
CA ALA A 16 -4.71 3.27 11.05
C ALA A 16 -3.70 4.17 10.32
N VAL A 17 -2.57 4.50 10.96
CA VAL A 17 -1.51 5.33 10.37
C VAL A 17 -0.50 4.52 9.56
N ALA A 18 -0.25 3.26 9.95
CA ALA A 18 0.69 2.38 9.26
C ALA A 18 0.08 1.65 8.05
N ALA A 19 -1.25 1.58 7.95
CA ALA A 19 -1.90 1.07 6.75
C ALA A 19 -1.51 1.97 5.55
N PRO A 20 -1.14 1.40 4.40
CA PRO A 20 -0.93 2.18 3.21
C PRO A 20 -2.24 2.91 2.89
N ILE A 21 -2.27 4.22 3.12
CA ILE A 21 -3.33 5.08 2.60
C ILE A 21 -3.32 4.92 1.09
N ALA A 22 -4.51 4.78 0.50
CA ALA A 22 -4.67 4.80 -0.95
C ALA A 22 -4.11 6.13 -1.47
N ASN A 23 -2.84 6.10 -1.85
CA ASN A 23 -2.09 7.19 -2.44
C ASN A 23 -1.83 6.80 -3.90
N GLU A 24 -1.87 7.77 -4.79
CA GLU A 24 -1.72 7.55 -6.24
C GLU A 24 -0.40 6.82 -6.56
N ASP A 25 0.66 7.11 -5.79
CA ASP A 25 1.95 6.43 -5.90
C ASP A 25 1.92 4.95 -5.54
N ILE A 26 1.03 4.54 -4.63
CA ILE A 26 0.86 3.13 -4.25
C ILE A 26 0.01 2.42 -5.31
N SER A 27 -1.05 3.06 -5.82
CA SER A 27 -1.88 2.53 -6.90
C SER A 27 -1.05 2.22 -8.16
N ALA A 28 -0.11 3.10 -8.53
CA ALA A 28 0.79 2.87 -9.67
C ALA A 28 1.74 1.67 -9.48
N ARG A 29 1.97 1.24 -8.23
CA ARG A 29 2.90 0.15 -7.87
C ARG A 29 2.19 -1.15 -7.52
N GLN A 30 0.86 -1.16 -7.51
CA GLN A 30 0.01 -2.33 -7.30
C GLN A 30 -0.20 -3.07 -8.62
N ASN A 31 0.88 -3.41 -9.33
CA ASN A 31 0.83 -4.19 -10.57
C ASN A 31 0.52 -5.69 -10.36
N HIS A 32 0.11 -6.07 -9.14
CA HIS A 32 -0.21 -7.46 -8.80
C HIS A 32 -1.44 -7.93 -9.62
N GLY A 33 -1.22 -8.92 -10.49
CA GLY A 33 -2.24 -9.47 -11.39
C GLY A 33 -2.29 -8.83 -12.78
N MET A 34 -1.39 -7.88 -13.09
CA MET A 34 -1.32 -7.17 -14.36
C MET A 34 -0.01 -7.50 -15.07
N CYS A 35 -0.01 -7.66 -16.39
CA CYS A 35 1.26 -7.80 -17.09
C CYS A 35 2.05 -6.51 -17.01
N VAL A 36 3.35 -6.65 -16.83
CA VAL A 36 4.29 -5.55 -16.80
C VAL A 36 5.43 -5.82 -17.74
N LYS A 37 5.99 -4.75 -18.28
CA LYS A 37 7.22 -4.79 -19.07
C LYS A 37 8.20 -3.77 -18.54
N SER A 38 9.49 -4.11 -18.58
CA SER A 38 10.58 -3.17 -18.37
C SER A 38 11.15 -2.74 -19.71
N ASP A 39 11.51 -1.46 -19.85
CA ASP A 39 12.36 -1.01 -20.96
C ASP A 39 13.86 -1.28 -20.70
N GLU A 40 14.71 -0.94 -21.67
CA GLU A 40 16.17 -1.10 -21.59
C GLU A 40 16.83 -0.30 -20.46
N THR A 41 16.13 0.71 -19.94
CA THR A 41 16.57 1.55 -18.81
C THR A 41 16.03 1.07 -17.45
N GLY A 42 15.23 0.00 -17.45
CA GLY A 42 14.64 -0.60 -16.25
C GLY A 42 13.34 0.05 -15.80
N THR A 43 12.73 0.94 -16.60
CA THR A 43 11.44 1.55 -16.25
C THR A 43 10.33 0.52 -16.45
N VAL A 44 9.61 0.21 -15.37
CA VAL A 44 8.50 -0.73 -15.39
C VAL A 44 7.21 0.00 -15.76
N THR A 45 6.53 -0.49 -16.80
CA THR A 45 5.22 0.01 -17.24
C THR A 45 4.19 -1.11 -17.23
N GLN A 46 2.96 -0.77 -16.86
CA GLN A 46 1.82 -1.69 -16.86
C GLN A 46 1.26 -1.84 -18.28
N ILE A 47 0.91 -3.08 -18.64
CA ILE A 47 0.21 -3.41 -19.88
C ILE A 47 -1.25 -3.68 -19.50
N PRO A 48 -2.21 -2.81 -19.89
CA PRO A 48 -3.62 -3.08 -19.68
C PRO A 48 -4.09 -4.25 -20.58
N ASP A 49 -5.00 -5.09 -20.05
CA ASP A 49 -5.74 -6.13 -20.78
C ASP A 49 -4.90 -7.19 -21.52
N CYS A 50 -3.77 -7.55 -20.92
CA CYS A 50 -3.19 -8.87 -21.13
C CYS A 50 -3.92 -9.91 -20.24
#